data_AF-A0A9R1DVL9-F1
#
_entry.id   AF-A0A9R1DVL9-F1
#
_cell.length_a   1.000
_cell.length_b   1.000
_cell.length_c   1.000
_cell.angle_alpha   90.00
_cell.angle_beta   90.00
_cell.angle_gamma   90.00
#
_symmetry.space_group_name_H-M   'P 1'
#
loop_
_entity.id
_entity.type
_entity.pdbx_description
1 polymer ?
#
loop_
_entity_poly.entity_id
_entity_poly.type
_entity_poly.pdbx_seq_one_letter_code
_entity_poly.pdbx_strand_id
1 'polypeptide(L)'
;MYTLMCNRINQGNLHKHFPTWYQSPGPSSWPRTTPPPPPPPRARSRRRAPPRRQPPAPPRLRPLPSSSEHLMSWLDVTARGTLGYIDLEYLHTGHLKPASDVYSLGVVKLEVLTGKKAFSQEKEEMNRDLASFALPIIEADNIEEMLDRRPVPEPTPWHLHALKRVAQIARCCVKFVGKDRPAISGIVANLETACELICRDEPDSVDKSGLWPFLEKVDDSPDSPHARSMPLF
;
A
#
# COMPACT_ATOMS: atom_id res chain seq x y z
N MET A 1 -11.50 9.06 -17.37
CA MET A 1 -11.71 8.26 -16.13
C MET A 1 -11.93 9.12 -14.87
N TYR A 2 -12.14 10.44 -14.98
CA TYR A 2 -12.36 11.32 -13.82
C TYR A 2 -13.80 11.86 -13.68
N THR A 3 -14.78 11.29 -14.39
CA THR A 3 -16.18 11.79 -14.41
C THR A 3 -17.21 10.78 -13.92
N LEU A 4 -16.82 9.70 -13.24
CA LEU A 4 -17.76 8.64 -12.82
C LEU A 4 -17.80 8.33 -11.32
N MET A 5 -17.14 9.12 -10.47
CA MET A 5 -17.12 8.87 -9.02
C MET A 5 -18.08 9.74 -8.19
N CYS A 6 -18.73 10.75 -8.76
CA CYS A 6 -19.62 11.64 -7.97
C CYS A 6 -21.11 11.24 -7.95
N ASN A 7 -21.52 10.07 -8.46
CA ASN A 7 -22.96 9.77 -8.58
C ASN A 7 -23.43 8.46 -7.96
N ARG A 8 -22.88 8.08 -6.80
CA ARG A 8 -23.36 6.89 -6.08
C ARG A 8 -23.46 7.05 -4.55
N ILE A 9 -23.83 8.25 -4.10
CA ILE A 9 -24.32 8.50 -2.74
C ILE A 9 -25.77 8.94 -2.84
N ASN A 10 -26.68 8.07 -3.30
CA ASN A 10 -28.10 8.17 -2.95
C ASN A 10 -28.92 6.97 -3.44
N GLN A 11 -28.78 5.78 -2.86
CA GLN A 11 -29.88 4.80 -2.78
C GLN A 11 -29.67 3.91 -1.55
N GLY A 12 -30.28 4.31 -0.43
CA GLY A 12 -30.53 3.43 0.70
C GLY A 12 -31.79 2.60 0.44
N ASN A 13 -31.69 1.28 0.56
CA ASN A 13 -32.72 0.41 1.12
C ASN A 13 -32.28 -1.05 0.96
N LEU A 14 -31.90 -1.70 2.06
CA LEU A 14 -31.84 -3.16 2.12
C LEU A 14 -32.65 -3.60 3.35
N HIS A 15 -33.94 -3.74 3.08
CA HIS A 15 -34.88 -4.43 3.96
C HIS A 15 -34.41 -5.86 4.20
N LYS A 16 -34.42 -6.21 5.49
CA LYS A 16 -34.10 -7.51 6.05
C LYS A 16 -35.15 -8.53 5.59
N HIS A 17 -34.72 -9.56 4.88
CA HIS A 17 -35.52 -10.78 4.69
C HIS A 17 -34.81 -11.95 5.39
N PHE A 18 -35.32 -12.32 6.57
CA PHE A 18 -35.04 -13.60 7.21
C PHE A 18 -36.16 -14.58 6.82
N PRO A 19 -35.86 -15.79 6.34
CA PRO A 19 -36.89 -16.77 6.01
C PRO A 19 -37.55 -17.37 7.27
N THR A 20 -38.87 -17.29 7.31
CA THR A 20 -39.78 -17.81 8.32
C THR A 20 -39.99 -19.32 8.17
N TRP A 21 -39.23 -20.13 8.89
CA TRP A 21 -39.46 -21.59 8.99
C TRP A 21 -39.36 -22.11 10.43
N TYR A 22 -39.80 -21.31 11.41
CA TYR A 22 -39.89 -21.78 12.79
C TYR A 22 -41.24 -21.39 13.39
N GLN A 23 -42.27 -22.15 13.04
CA GLN A 23 -43.50 -22.29 13.82
C GLN A 23 -44.36 -23.40 13.22
N SER A 24 -44.26 -24.59 13.79
CA SER A 24 -45.37 -25.56 13.84
C SER A 24 -45.25 -26.41 15.10
N PRO A 25 -46.38 -26.84 15.69
CA PRO A 25 -46.47 -27.31 17.06
C PRO A 25 -46.08 -28.79 17.17
N GLY A 26 -45.39 -29.15 18.26
CA GLY A 26 -44.98 -30.53 18.52
C GLY A 26 -46.17 -31.43 18.91
N PRO A 27 -46.16 -32.71 18.50
CA PRO A 27 -46.98 -33.73 19.14
C PRO A 27 -46.23 -34.37 20.32
N SER A 28 -46.90 -34.34 21.46
CA SER A 28 -46.61 -35.08 22.68
C SER A 28 -46.76 -36.58 22.49
N SER A 29 -45.66 -37.32 22.37
CA SER A 29 -45.48 -38.70 22.89
C SER A 29 -44.28 -39.36 22.22
N TRP A 30 -43.13 -39.40 22.91
CA TRP A 30 -42.05 -40.33 22.58
C TRP A 30 -41.69 -41.11 23.85
N PRO A 31 -41.68 -42.46 23.82
CA PRO A 31 -41.25 -43.24 24.97
C PRO A 31 -39.76 -43.00 25.25
N ARG A 32 -39.41 -42.71 26.52
CA ARG A 32 -38.02 -42.57 26.97
C ARG A 32 -37.31 -43.90 26.82
N THR A 33 -36.59 -44.05 25.71
CA THR A 33 -35.62 -45.13 25.55
C THR A 33 -34.29 -44.59 26.04
N THR A 34 -33.77 -45.12 27.14
CA THR A 34 -32.42 -44.78 27.62
C THR A 34 -31.41 -45.16 26.53
N PRO A 35 -30.49 -44.26 26.14
CA PRO A 35 -29.46 -44.61 25.16
C PRO A 35 -28.54 -45.72 25.70
N PRO A 36 -28.05 -46.63 24.85
CA PRO A 36 -27.10 -47.66 25.27
C PRO A 36 -25.78 -47.03 25.75
N PRO A 37 -25.05 -47.70 26.65
CA PRO A 37 -23.76 -47.19 27.12
C PRO A 37 -22.74 -47.11 25.97
N PRO A 38 -21.79 -46.16 26.02
CA PRO A 38 -20.77 -46.01 24.99
C PRO A 38 -19.86 -47.24 24.92
N PRO A 39 -19.34 -47.60 23.73
CA PRO A 39 -18.41 -48.70 23.59
C PRO A 39 -17.08 -48.41 24.33
N PRO A 40 -16.35 -49.45 24.77
CA PRO A 40 -15.07 -49.27 25.45
C PRO A 40 -14.05 -48.55 24.55
N PRO A 41 -13.12 -47.78 25.12
CA PRO A 41 -12.13 -47.04 24.35
C PRO A 41 -11.27 -48.02 23.54
N ARG A 42 -11.29 -47.86 22.21
CA ARG A 42 -10.40 -48.61 21.31
C ARG A 42 -8.95 -48.30 21.69
N ALA A 43 -8.15 -49.36 21.87
CA ALA A 43 -6.71 -49.25 22.08
C ALA A 43 -6.10 -48.38 20.97
N ARG A 44 -5.55 -47.21 21.33
CA ARG A 44 -4.81 -46.36 20.38
C ARG A 44 -3.54 -47.11 19.99
N SER A 45 -3.55 -47.74 18.83
CA SER A 45 -2.30 -48.09 18.14
C SER A 45 -1.45 -46.82 18.08
N ARG A 46 -0.26 -46.83 18.67
CA ARG A 46 0.71 -45.73 18.59
C ARG A 46 1.02 -45.47 17.11
N ARG A 47 0.27 -44.58 16.47
CA ARG A 47 0.65 -44.06 15.15
C ARG A 47 1.93 -43.28 15.37
N ARG A 48 3.02 -43.72 14.74
CA ARG A 48 4.26 -42.94 14.68
C ARG A 48 3.90 -41.54 14.21
N ALA A 49 4.43 -40.53 14.90
CA ALA A 49 4.31 -39.15 14.46
C ALA A 49 4.84 -39.07 13.02
N PRO A 50 4.15 -38.35 12.11
CA PRO A 50 4.72 -38.10 10.79
C PRO A 50 6.07 -37.39 10.94
N PRO A 51 7.05 -37.66 10.07
CA PRO A 51 8.33 -36.97 10.11
C PRO A 51 8.09 -35.47 10.12
N ARG A 52 8.81 -34.74 10.98
CA ARG A 52 8.79 -33.27 11.00
C ARG A 52 9.04 -32.80 9.57
N ARG A 53 8.02 -32.21 8.94
CA ARG A 53 8.20 -31.51 7.66
C ARG A 53 9.26 -30.44 7.92
N GLN A 54 10.37 -30.51 7.22
CA GLN A 54 11.35 -29.43 7.26
C GLN A 54 10.62 -28.15 6.84
N PRO A 55 10.85 -27.02 7.54
CA PRO A 55 10.34 -25.75 7.05
C PRO A 55 10.86 -25.55 5.61
N PRO A 56 10.05 -24.98 4.71
CA PRO A 56 10.52 -24.68 3.36
C PRO A 56 11.82 -23.88 3.47
N ALA A 57 12.81 -24.23 2.65
CA ALA A 57 14.04 -23.47 2.57
C ALA A 57 13.69 -21.99 2.35
N PRO A 58 14.37 -21.05 3.03
CA PRO A 58 14.11 -19.63 2.80
C PRO A 58 14.23 -19.36 1.30
N PRO A 59 13.31 -18.56 0.72
CA PRO A 59 13.40 -18.21 -0.69
C PRO A 59 14.79 -17.60 -0.93
N ARG A 60 15.49 -18.10 -1.96
CA ARG A 60 16.80 -17.56 -2.34
C ARG A 60 16.59 -16.08 -2.66
N LEU A 61 17.02 -15.21 -1.73
CA LEU A 61 17.03 -13.77 -1.96
C LEU A 61 17.91 -13.54 -3.18
N ARG A 62 17.33 -12.92 -4.19
CA ARG A 62 18.08 -12.54 -5.37
C ARG A 62 19.02 -11.38 -4.99
N PRO A 63 20.18 -11.20 -5.65
CA PRO A 63 21.09 -10.09 -5.32
C PRO A 63 20.40 -8.72 -5.39
N LEU A 64 20.86 -7.68 -4.68
CA LEU A 64 20.32 -6.32 -4.89
C LEU A 64 20.96 -5.72 -6.15
N PRO A 65 20.20 -5.12 -7.09
CA PRO A 65 20.79 -4.44 -8.24
C PRO A 65 21.51 -3.17 -7.80
N SER A 66 22.75 -2.99 -8.27
CA SER A 66 23.60 -1.83 -7.96
C SER A 66 23.47 -0.69 -8.98
N SER A 67 22.69 -0.85 -10.06
CA SER A 67 22.48 0.16 -11.11
C SER A 67 21.19 -0.07 -11.90
N SER A 68 20.71 0.97 -12.58
CA SER A 68 19.50 0.96 -13.42
C SER A 68 19.61 0.06 -14.66
N GLU A 69 20.82 -0.12 -15.21
CA GLU A 69 21.06 -1.06 -16.32
C GLU A 69 20.79 -2.52 -15.94
N HIS A 70 20.90 -2.85 -14.64
CA HIS A 70 20.59 -4.18 -14.14
C HIS A 70 19.08 -4.44 -14.06
N LEU A 71 18.22 -3.41 -13.96
CA LEU A 71 16.77 -3.61 -13.89
C LEU A 71 16.23 -4.31 -15.14
N MET A 72 16.81 -4.06 -16.33
CA MET A 72 16.46 -4.76 -17.57
C MET A 72 16.88 -6.24 -17.58
N SER A 73 17.98 -6.61 -16.92
CA SER A 73 18.36 -8.02 -16.69
C SER A 73 17.40 -8.73 -15.71
N TRP A 74 16.81 -7.96 -14.80
CA TRP A 74 15.73 -8.41 -13.90
C TRP A 74 14.34 -8.47 -14.55
N LEU A 75 14.20 -8.10 -15.82
CA LEU A 75 12.95 -8.27 -16.56
C LEU A 75 12.77 -9.66 -17.17
N ASP A 76 13.73 -10.59 -17.00
CA ASP A 76 13.56 -12.01 -17.36
C ASP A 76 12.64 -12.77 -16.38
N VAL A 77 11.75 -12.07 -15.67
CA VAL A 77 11.18 -12.54 -14.40
C VAL A 77 9.70 -12.89 -14.52
N THR A 78 9.37 -14.06 -13.97
CA THR A 78 8.05 -14.65 -13.67
C THR A 78 7.06 -13.72 -12.95
N ALA A 79 7.45 -12.48 -12.62
CA ALA A 79 6.63 -11.47 -12.02
C ALA A 79 5.69 -10.89 -13.08
N ARG A 80 4.39 -10.87 -12.79
CA ARG A 80 3.41 -10.26 -13.69
C ARG A 80 3.10 -8.85 -13.21
N GLY A 81 3.17 -7.88 -14.11
CA GLY A 81 2.89 -6.48 -13.80
C GLY A 81 3.22 -5.54 -14.96
N THR A 82 2.87 -4.27 -14.79
CA THR A 82 3.19 -3.21 -15.74
C THR A 82 4.48 -2.52 -15.32
N LEU A 83 5.45 -2.41 -16.23
CA LEU A 83 6.72 -1.72 -15.99
C LEU A 83 6.50 -0.31 -15.42
N GLY A 84 7.32 0.08 -14.45
CA GLY A 84 7.19 1.33 -13.69
C GLY A 84 6.28 1.24 -12.47
N TYR A 85 5.34 0.30 -12.41
CA TYR A 85 4.42 0.13 -11.27
C TYR A 85 4.72 -1.10 -10.41
N ILE A 86 5.66 -1.94 -10.83
CA ILE A 86 5.96 -3.20 -10.15
C ILE A 86 6.75 -2.90 -8.87
N ASP A 87 6.23 -3.39 -7.75
CA ASP A 87 6.87 -3.32 -6.45
C ASP A 87 8.29 -3.95 -6.48
N LEU A 88 9.29 -3.16 -6.09
CA LEU A 88 10.68 -3.59 -6.03
C LEU A 88 10.91 -4.74 -5.03
N GLU A 89 10.15 -4.81 -3.93
CA GLU A 89 10.18 -5.96 -3.01
C GLU A 89 9.58 -7.21 -3.66
N TYR A 90 8.49 -7.06 -4.43
CA TYR A 90 7.89 -8.15 -5.18
C TYR A 90 8.85 -8.67 -6.26
N LEU A 91 9.49 -7.78 -7.02
CA LEU A 91 10.52 -8.14 -7.99
C LEU A 91 11.68 -8.89 -7.30
N HIS A 92 12.16 -8.37 -6.18
CA HIS A 92 13.26 -8.95 -5.43
C HIS A 92 12.93 -10.34 -4.87
N THR A 93 11.80 -10.45 -4.19
CA THR A 93 11.41 -11.64 -3.41
C THR A 93 10.58 -12.65 -4.19
N GLY A 94 9.92 -12.24 -5.28
CA GLY A 94 8.93 -13.03 -6.01
C GLY A 94 7.57 -13.18 -5.30
N HIS A 95 7.36 -12.52 -4.15
CA HIS A 95 6.15 -12.67 -3.35
C HIS A 95 5.24 -11.45 -3.47
N LEU A 96 4.09 -11.61 -4.12
CA LEU A 96 3.07 -10.56 -4.22
C LEU A 96 2.35 -10.42 -2.87
N LYS A 97 2.24 -9.19 -2.37
CA LYS A 97 1.60 -8.87 -1.09
C LYS A 97 0.61 -7.71 -1.26
N PRO A 98 -0.33 -7.49 -0.34
CA PRO A 98 -1.15 -6.26 -0.34
C PRO A 98 -0.30 -4.97 -0.32
N ALA A 99 0.89 -5.02 0.27
CA ALA A 99 1.84 -3.92 0.24
C ALA A 99 2.34 -3.59 -1.18
N SER A 100 2.33 -4.55 -2.11
CA SER A 100 2.70 -4.32 -3.52
C SER A 100 1.69 -3.44 -4.23
N ASP A 101 0.41 -3.57 -3.91
CA ASP A 101 -0.63 -2.65 -4.39
C ASP A 101 -0.40 -1.23 -3.85
N VAL A 102 0.01 -1.10 -2.58
CA VAL A 102 0.36 0.19 -1.97
C VAL A 102 1.53 0.86 -2.71
N TYR A 103 2.55 0.09 -3.10
CA TYR A 103 3.66 0.62 -3.90
C TYR A 103 3.16 1.18 -5.23
N SER A 104 2.38 0.40 -5.98
CA SER A 104 1.86 0.83 -7.27
C SER A 104 0.95 2.06 -7.16
N LEU A 105 0.16 2.16 -6.08
CA LEU A 105 -0.62 3.36 -5.76
C LEU A 105 0.28 4.57 -5.48
N GLY A 106 1.42 4.37 -4.81
CA GLY A 106 2.45 5.39 -4.60
C GLY A 106 2.96 5.96 -5.92
N VAL A 107 3.32 5.08 -6.87
CA VAL A 107 3.75 5.48 -8.22
C VAL A 107 2.65 6.27 -8.93
N VAL A 108 1.40 5.81 -8.89
CA VAL A 108 0.27 6.53 -9.51
C VAL A 108 0.10 7.93 -8.93
N LYS A 109 0.30 8.12 -7.62
CA LYS A 109 0.27 9.46 -7.00
C LYS A 109 1.39 10.35 -7.54
N LEU A 110 2.59 9.81 -7.72
CA LEU A 110 3.70 10.55 -8.32
C LEU A 110 3.39 10.91 -9.78
N GLU A 111 2.77 10.03 -10.56
CA GLU A 111 2.34 10.34 -11.92
C GLU A 111 1.31 11.47 -11.95
N VAL A 112 0.35 11.46 -11.02
CA VAL A 112 -0.67 12.52 -10.93
C VAL A 112 -0.04 13.85 -10.53
N LEU A 113 0.89 13.85 -9.57
CA LEU A 113 1.57 15.06 -9.12
C LEU A 113 2.45 15.67 -10.22
N THR A 114 3.18 14.83 -10.95
CA THR A 114 4.19 15.27 -11.92
C THR A 114 3.68 15.42 -13.35
N GLY A 115 2.56 14.76 -13.66
CA GLY A 115 2.08 14.64 -15.03
C GLY A 115 2.96 13.77 -15.92
N LYS A 116 4.03 13.16 -15.38
CA LYS A 116 4.97 12.28 -16.08
C LYS A 116 4.50 10.83 -16.02
N LYS A 117 4.94 10.02 -16.98
CA LYS A 117 4.70 8.57 -16.98
C LYS A 117 5.61 7.86 -15.98
N ALA A 118 5.10 6.82 -15.33
CA ALA A 118 5.85 5.98 -14.40
C ALA A 118 7.14 5.40 -15.00
N PHE A 119 7.11 5.13 -16.31
CA PHE A 119 8.26 4.68 -17.08
C PHE A 119 8.22 5.33 -18.47
N SER A 120 9.23 6.13 -18.80
CA SER A 120 9.42 6.71 -20.15
C SER A 120 10.51 5.94 -20.89
N GLN A 121 10.26 5.63 -22.18
CA GLN A 121 11.25 5.03 -23.09
C GLN A 121 11.92 6.09 -23.99
N GLU A 122 11.66 7.37 -23.73
CA GLU A 122 12.18 8.47 -24.55
C GLU A 122 13.70 8.65 -24.30
N LYS A 123 14.44 8.85 -25.40
CA LYS A 123 15.92 8.83 -25.42
C LYS A 123 16.59 9.87 -24.51
N GLU A 124 15.89 10.94 -24.14
CA GLU A 124 16.44 12.04 -23.34
C GLU A 124 16.33 11.80 -21.82
N GLU A 125 15.37 10.97 -21.37
CA GLU A 125 15.18 10.56 -19.97
C GLU A 125 15.45 9.05 -19.78
N MET A 126 16.31 8.48 -20.62
CA MET A 126 16.57 7.04 -20.68
C MET A 126 16.94 6.49 -19.29
N ASN A 127 16.09 5.60 -18.76
CA ASN A 127 16.31 4.75 -17.58
C ASN A 127 16.15 5.39 -16.18
N ARG A 128 15.37 6.46 -16.00
CA ARG A 128 14.94 6.87 -14.65
C ARG A 128 13.50 6.45 -14.37
N ASP A 129 13.34 5.56 -13.40
CA ASP A 129 12.05 5.30 -12.77
C ASP A 129 11.52 6.58 -12.10
N LEU A 130 10.20 6.81 -12.19
CA LEU A 130 9.57 8.05 -11.70
C LEU A 130 9.80 8.28 -10.21
N ALA A 131 9.82 7.22 -9.38
CA ALA A 131 10.10 7.36 -7.97
C ALA A 131 11.55 7.83 -7.74
N SER A 132 12.51 7.32 -8.52
CA SER A 132 13.92 7.76 -8.46
C SER A 132 14.10 9.25 -8.83
N PHE A 133 13.24 9.79 -9.68
CA PHE A 133 13.20 11.23 -9.99
C PHE A 133 12.54 12.06 -8.87
N ALA A 134 11.37 11.63 -8.38
CA ALA A 134 10.56 12.44 -7.46
C ALA A 134 11.08 12.44 -6.02
N LEU A 135 11.56 11.30 -5.51
CA LEU A 135 11.89 11.13 -4.09
C LEU A 135 12.88 12.18 -3.55
N PRO A 136 14.01 12.49 -4.21
CA PRO A 136 14.95 13.50 -3.72
C PRO A 136 14.33 14.90 -3.60
N ILE A 137 13.41 15.25 -4.51
CA ILE A 137 12.73 16.55 -4.52
C ILE A 137 11.71 16.64 -3.37
N ILE A 138 11.00 15.53 -3.08
CA ILE A 138 10.06 15.45 -1.93
C ILE A 138 10.83 15.57 -0.61
N GLU A 139 12.00 14.94 -0.51
CA GLU A 139 12.84 14.97 0.69
C GLU A 139 13.46 16.36 0.94
N ALA A 140 13.73 17.11 -0.14
CA ALA A 140 14.15 18.51 -0.06
C ALA A 140 12.99 19.50 0.23
N ASP A 141 11.77 19.01 0.44
CA ASP A 141 10.53 19.81 0.60
C ASP A 141 10.27 20.81 -0.55
N ASN A 142 10.80 20.52 -1.74
CA ASN A 142 10.75 21.39 -2.91
C ASN A 142 9.79 20.87 -3.98
N ILE A 143 8.61 20.41 -3.57
CA ILE A 143 7.69 19.68 -4.46
C ILE A 143 7.25 20.48 -5.68
N GLU A 144 7.26 21.82 -5.61
CA GLU A 144 6.82 22.72 -6.68
C GLU A 144 7.63 22.50 -7.97
N GLU A 145 8.89 22.09 -7.86
CA GLU A 145 9.73 21.79 -9.03
C GLU A 145 9.26 20.58 -9.84
N MET A 146 8.60 19.63 -9.20
CA MET A 146 8.13 18.42 -9.87
C MET A 146 6.67 18.50 -10.32
N LEU A 147 5.90 19.49 -9.86
CA LEU A 147 4.46 19.56 -10.14
C LEU A 147 4.17 19.72 -11.63
N ASP A 148 3.12 19.04 -12.10
CA ASP A 148 2.57 19.24 -13.43
C ASP A 148 2.14 20.69 -13.61
N ARG A 149 2.66 21.36 -14.64
CA ARG A 149 2.38 22.77 -14.97
C ARG A 149 1.21 22.94 -15.94
N ARG A 150 0.58 21.85 -16.38
CA ARG A 150 -0.60 21.89 -17.27
C ARG A 150 -1.88 22.39 -16.61
N PRO A 151 -2.16 22.14 -15.31
CA PRO A 151 -3.33 22.71 -14.66
C PRO A 151 -3.29 24.24 -14.64
N VAL A 152 -4.45 24.87 -14.86
CA VAL A 152 -4.66 26.32 -14.72
C VAL A 152 -5.87 26.49 -13.80
N PRO A 153 -5.87 27.36 -12.77
CA PRO A 153 -4.87 28.37 -12.39
C PRO A 153 -3.70 27.84 -11.55
N GLU A 154 -2.70 28.71 -11.28
CA GLU A 154 -1.62 28.46 -10.33
C GLU A 154 -2.16 28.05 -8.94
N PRO A 155 -1.49 27.12 -8.24
CA PRO A 155 -1.95 26.62 -6.96
C PRO A 155 -1.87 27.70 -5.86
N THR A 156 -2.93 27.80 -5.05
CA THR A 156 -2.91 28.63 -3.83
C THR A 156 -2.03 27.99 -2.75
N PRO A 157 -1.65 28.71 -1.67
CA PRO A 157 -0.87 28.14 -0.57
C PRO A 157 -1.51 26.89 0.06
N TRP A 158 -2.84 26.86 0.19
CA TRP A 158 -3.55 25.66 0.68
C TRP A 158 -3.48 24.48 -0.28
N HIS A 159 -3.57 24.72 -1.59
CA HIS A 159 -3.34 23.68 -2.59
C HIS A 159 -1.91 23.11 -2.46
N LEU A 160 -0.90 23.97 -2.32
CA LEU A 160 0.48 23.53 -2.11
C LEU A 160 0.63 22.70 -0.84
N HIS A 161 -0.03 23.08 0.26
CA HIS A 161 -0.01 22.30 1.49
C HIS A 161 -0.66 20.92 1.32
N ALA A 162 -1.80 20.84 0.61
CA ALA A 162 -2.44 19.58 0.26
C ALA A 162 -1.54 18.71 -0.64
N LEU A 163 -0.92 19.30 -1.66
CA LEU A 163 -0.02 18.61 -2.58
C LEU A 163 1.24 18.10 -1.86
N LYS A 164 1.82 18.88 -0.94
CA LYS A 164 2.92 18.43 -0.05
C LYS A 164 2.51 17.21 0.74
N ARG A 165 1.29 17.20 1.28
CA ARG A 165 0.75 16.04 1.99
C ARG A 165 0.65 14.81 1.08
N VAL A 166 0.10 14.95 -0.12
CA VAL A 166 -0.01 13.86 -1.09
C VAL A 166 1.37 13.31 -1.46
N ALA A 167 2.35 14.19 -1.68
CA ALA A 167 3.74 13.84 -2.01
C ALA A 167 4.39 13.02 -0.89
N GLN A 168 4.25 13.45 0.37
CA GLN A 168 4.81 12.71 1.51
C GLN A 168 4.17 11.32 1.67
N ILE A 169 2.86 11.18 1.44
CA ILE A 169 2.22 9.86 1.45
C ILE A 169 2.77 9.00 0.30
N ALA A 170 2.91 9.56 -0.90
CA ALA A 170 3.45 8.85 -2.06
C ALA A 170 4.87 8.33 -1.77
N ARG A 171 5.73 9.16 -1.18
CA ARG A 171 7.07 8.76 -0.70
C ARG A 171 7.02 7.57 0.25
N CYS A 172 6.12 7.58 1.23
CA CYS A 172 5.96 6.46 2.16
C CYS A 172 5.44 5.18 1.48
N CYS A 173 4.62 5.31 0.43
CA CYS A 173 4.07 4.17 -0.32
C CYS A 173 5.15 3.45 -1.15
N VAL A 174 6.13 4.19 -1.71
CA VAL A 174 7.17 3.64 -2.60
C VAL A 174 8.41 3.13 -1.87
N LYS A 175 8.39 3.03 -0.53
CA LYS A 175 9.49 2.42 0.23
C LYS A 175 9.75 0.99 -0.23
N PHE A 176 11.03 0.61 -0.30
CA PHE A 176 11.42 -0.75 -0.67
C PHE A 176 10.79 -1.79 0.26
N VAL A 177 10.87 -1.57 1.57
CA VAL A 177 10.38 -2.54 2.55
C VAL A 177 8.86 -2.37 2.77
N GLY A 178 8.07 -3.37 2.36
CA GLY A 178 6.61 -3.30 2.36
C GLY A 178 5.96 -3.13 3.73
N LYS A 179 6.60 -3.57 4.81
CA LYS A 179 6.11 -3.35 6.19
C LYS A 179 6.20 -1.88 6.64
N ASP A 180 7.05 -1.08 6.00
CA ASP A 180 7.24 0.33 6.34
C ASP A 180 6.30 1.24 5.53
N ARG A 181 5.50 0.65 4.64
CA ARG A 181 4.46 1.33 3.86
C ARG A 181 3.21 1.52 4.72
N PRO A 182 2.46 2.63 4.53
CA PRO A 182 1.26 2.89 5.30
C PRO A 182 0.13 1.92 4.95
N ALA A 183 -0.74 1.63 5.92
CA ALA A 183 -1.99 0.93 5.65
C ALA A 183 -2.90 1.79 4.75
N ILE A 184 -3.71 1.15 3.89
CA ILE A 184 -4.64 1.85 2.99
C ILE A 184 -5.58 2.78 3.77
N SER A 185 -6.04 2.40 4.96
CA SER A 185 -6.84 3.27 5.82
C SER A 185 -6.12 4.57 6.17
N GLY A 186 -4.83 4.51 6.51
CA GLY A 186 -4.01 5.68 6.77
C GLY A 186 -3.75 6.51 5.52
N ILE A 187 -3.67 5.86 4.34
CA ILE A 187 -3.58 6.54 3.06
C ILE A 187 -4.85 7.34 2.78
N VAL A 188 -6.02 6.71 2.93
CA VAL A 188 -7.33 7.35 2.69
C VAL A 188 -7.52 8.54 3.63
N ALA A 189 -7.30 8.36 4.94
CA ALA A 189 -7.44 9.44 5.92
C ALA A 189 -6.57 10.65 5.56
N ASN A 190 -5.32 10.44 5.11
CA ASN A 190 -4.47 11.55 4.72
C ASN A 190 -4.87 12.21 3.39
N LEU A 191 -5.47 11.46 2.46
CA LEU A 191 -6.04 12.03 1.24
C LEU A 191 -7.30 12.84 1.55
N GLU A 192 -8.15 12.38 2.47
CA GLU A 192 -9.31 13.13 2.96
C GLU A 192 -8.88 14.45 3.58
N THR A 193 -7.87 14.45 4.46
CA THR A 193 -7.31 15.70 5.00
C THR A 193 -6.72 16.60 3.90
N ALA A 194 -6.07 16.04 2.87
CA ALA A 194 -5.58 16.84 1.74
C ALA A 194 -6.74 17.47 0.95
N CYS A 195 -7.84 16.74 0.75
CA CYS A 195 -9.05 17.28 0.14
C CYS A 195 -9.68 18.39 0.99
N GLU A 196 -9.74 18.23 2.31
CA GLU A 196 -10.24 19.27 3.22
C GLU A 196 -9.42 20.55 3.12
N LEU A 197 -8.10 20.46 2.98
CA LEU A 197 -7.23 21.62 2.80
C LEU A 197 -7.56 22.39 1.51
N ILE A 198 -7.90 21.67 0.43
CA ILE A 198 -8.29 22.28 -0.86
C ILE A 198 -9.67 22.95 -0.75
N CYS A 199 -10.59 22.38 0.03
CA CYS A 199 -11.94 22.91 0.22
C CYS A 199 -12.03 24.07 1.22
N ARG A 200 -10.92 24.52 1.81
CA ARG A 200 -10.91 25.70 2.67
C ARG A 200 -10.89 26.96 1.81
N ASP A 201 -11.95 27.75 1.93
CA ASP A 201 -11.94 29.16 1.53
C ASP A 201 -11.00 29.92 2.50
N GLU A 202 -10.01 30.68 2.00
CA GLU A 202 -9.02 31.47 2.78
C GLU A 202 -9.65 32.46 3.79
N PRO A 203 -8.92 32.97 4.82
CA PRO A 203 -8.12 32.29 5.84
C PRO A 203 -8.53 32.71 7.27
N ASP A 204 -8.58 31.77 8.21
CA ASP A 204 -8.29 32.09 9.61
C ASP A 204 -6.95 31.47 9.99
N SER A 205 -6.15 32.22 10.73
CA SER A 205 -4.82 31.85 11.20
C SER A 205 -4.85 30.50 11.93
N VAL A 206 -4.33 29.43 11.33
CA VAL A 206 -4.23 28.14 12.01
C VAL A 206 -2.78 27.78 12.32
N ASP A 207 -2.62 27.54 13.60
CA ASP A 207 -1.51 27.01 14.36
C ASP A 207 -0.82 25.81 13.68
N LYS A 208 0.52 25.86 13.70
CA LYS A 208 1.42 24.82 13.17
C LYS A 208 1.40 23.55 14.05
N SER A 209 0.65 23.52 15.15
CA SER A 209 0.56 22.38 16.07
C SER A 209 -0.12 21.12 15.52
N GLY A 210 -0.76 21.19 14.35
CA GLY A 210 -1.32 20.03 13.65
C GLY A 210 -0.30 19.19 12.86
N LEU A 211 1.00 19.47 13.03
CA LEU A 211 2.14 18.74 12.46
C LEU A 211 2.15 17.28 12.95
N TRP A 212 1.31 16.48 12.31
CA TRP A 212 1.52 15.08 11.98
C TRP A 212 1.91 14.13 13.14
N PRO A 213 0.94 13.44 13.77
CA PRO A 213 1.21 12.39 14.77
C PRO A 213 1.83 11.08 14.24
N PHE A 214 1.96 10.91 12.92
CA PHE A 214 2.35 9.62 12.30
C PHE A 214 3.78 9.55 11.73
N LEU A 215 4.60 10.62 11.79
CA LEU A 215 5.95 10.75 11.16
C LEU A 215 7.04 10.86 12.22
N GLU A 216 6.69 11.08 13.49
CA GLU A 216 7.68 11.01 14.59
C GLU A 216 8.20 9.58 14.84
N LYS A 217 7.79 8.60 14.04
CA LYS A 217 8.40 7.25 14.03
C LYS A 217 9.34 7.01 12.84
N VAL A 218 9.89 8.07 12.25
CA VAL A 218 11.14 7.95 11.50
C VAL A 218 12.24 8.35 12.47
N ASP A 219 12.95 7.35 13.01
CA ASP A 219 14.16 7.55 13.80
C ASP A 219 15.20 8.32 12.97
N ASP A 220 15.29 9.63 13.19
CA ASP A 220 16.53 10.39 12.98
C ASP A 220 17.32 10.32 14.29
N SER A 221 17.88 9.16 14.59
CA SER A 221 18.91 9.03 15.62
C SER A 221 20.28 9.31 15.00
N PRO A 222 21.01 10.37 15.43
CA PRO A 222 22.26 10.79 14.80
C PRO A 222 23.49 9.90 15.09
N ASP A 223 23.32 8.75 15.75
CA ASP A 223 24.41 7.83 16.09
C ASP A 223 24.27 6.47 15.39
N SER A 224 24.25 6.45 14.05
CA SER A 224 24.37 5.21 13.26
C SER A 224 25.56 5.26 12.30
N PRO A 225 26.62 4.45 12.52
CA PRO A 225 27.86 4.53 11.77
C PRO A 225 27.77 3.68 10.50
N HIS A 226 27.12 4.18 9.45
CA HIS A 226 27.32 3.69 8.09
C HIS A 226 27.39 4.80 7.04
N ALA A 227 28.17 5.84 7.34
CA ALA A 227 28.91 6.56 6.31
C ALA A 227 30.21 5.79 6.00
N ARG A 228 30.12 4.83 5.10
CA ARG A 228 31.31 4.38 4.34
C ARG A 228 30.96 4.35 2.87
N SER A 229 31.40 5.43 2.21
CA SER A 229 31.94 5.44 0.85
C SER A 229 31.14 4.69 -0.21
N MET A 230 30.33 5.42 -0.97
CA MET A 230 30.15 5.10 -2.39
C MET A 230 30.49 6.33 -3.25
N PRO A 231 31.25 6.12 -4.35
CA PRO A 231 31.79 7.20 -5.16
C PRO A 231 30.71 7.87 -6.00
N LEU A 232 30.96 9.15 -6.29
CA LEU A 232 30.25 9.93 -7.28
C LEU A 232 30.34 9.24 -8.66
N PHE A 233 29.19 9.00 -9.27
CA PHE A 233 29.03 8.93 -10.73
C PHE A 233 27.96 9.93 -11.13
#